data_AF-A0AAP5H5T2-F1
#
_entry.id   AF-A0AAP5H5T2-F1
#
_cell.length_a   1.000
_cell.length_b   1.000
_cell.length_c   1.000
_cell.angle_alpha   90.00
_cell.angle_beta   90.00
_cell.angle_gamma   90.00
#
_symmetry.space_group_name_H-M   'P 1'
#
loop_
_entity.id
_entity.type
_entity.pdbx_description
1 polymer ?
#
loop_
_entity_poly.entity_id
_entity_poly.type
_entity_poly.pdbx_seq_one_letter_code
_entity_poly.pdbx_strand_id
1 'polypeptide(L)'
;MERKEQDMLPLSHEVVEVDGVYINEAGREEHLHRGQHFPADPILGKTEWKLTEFAFENHHDGRTDERLVPKENDTDKIGKVTNPRRQLEQGDN
;
A
#
# COMPACT_ATOMS: atom_id res chain seq x y z
N MET A 1 -22.78 7.83 -1.60
CA MET A 1 -22.57 8.08 -3.04
C MET A 1 -21.08 7.92 -3.27
N GLU A 2 -20.64 6.78 -3.81
CA GLU A 2 -19.27 6.67 -4.31
C GLU A 2 -19.12 7.69 -5.43
N ARG A 3 -18.30 8.72 -5.20
CA ARG A 3 -17.84 9.55 -6.29
C ARG A 3 -16.91 8.65 -7.10
N LYS A 4 -17.42 8.04 -8.17
CA LYS A 4 -16.57 7.69 -9.30
C LYS A 4 -16.01 9.02 -9.78
N GLU A 5 -14.88 9.42 -9.19
CA GLU A 5 -14.07 10.49 -9.72
C GLU A 5 -13.90 10.15 -11.19
N GLN A 6 -14.33 11.07 -12.05
CA GLN A 6 -14.01 10.98 -13.46
C GLN A 6 -12.49 11.03 -13.49
N ASP A 7 -11.84 9.87 -13.58
CA ASP A 7 -10.39 9.74 -13.65
C ASP A 7 -9.94 10.50 -14.90
N MET A 8 -9.68 11.80 -14.74
CA MET A 8 -9.03 12.60 -15.75
C MET A 8 -7.59 12.12 -15.80
N LEU A 9 -7.20 11.61 -16.95
CA LEU A 9 -5.83 11.17 -17.16
C LEU A 9 -4.91 12.39 -17.12
N PRO A 10 -3.72 12.28 -16.52
CA PRO A 10 -2.74 13.35 -16.55
C PRO A 10 -2.33 13.68 -17.99
N LEU A 11 -2.13 14.97 -18.25
CA LEU A 11 -1.69 15.46 -19.56
C LEU A 11 -0.17 15.63 -19.63
N SER A 12 0.33 15.68 -20.86
CA SER A 12 1.72 16.05 -21.14
C SER A 12 2.09 17.38 -20.46
N HIS A 13 3.28 17.43 -19.85
CA HIS A 13 3.82 18.49 -18.97
C HIS A 13 3.28 18.55 -17.54
N GLU A 14 2.30 17.73 -17.17
CA GLU A 14 1.92 17.60 -15.75
C GLU A 14 2.98 16.81 -14.96
N VAL A 15 2.92 16.92 -13.64
CA VAL A 15 3.86 16.24 -12.74
C VAL A 15 3.36 14.83 -12.47
N VAL A 16 4.25 13.86 -12.60
CA VAL A 16 3.99 12.44 -12.32
C VAL A 16 3.83 12.26 -10.80
N GLU A 17 2.70 11.74 -10.38
CA GLU A 17 2.37 11.57 -8.95
C GLU A 17 2.93 10.27 -8.36
N VAL A 18 3.09 9.23 -9.17
CA VAL A 18 3.47 7.89 -8.73
C VAL A 18 4.49 7.29 -9.69
N ASP A 19 5.45 6.53 -9.15
CA ASP A 19 6.40 5.79 -9.96
C ASP A 19 5.71 4.64 -10.70
N GLY A 20 5.92 4.52 -12.01
CA GLY A 20 5.28 3.47 -12.79
C GLY A 20 5.53 3.50 -14.29
N VAL A 21 4.93 2.53 -14.98
CA VAL A 21 4.81 2.52 -16.44
C VAL A 21 3.55 3.28 -16.81
N TYR A 22 3.69 4.25 -17.71
CA TYR A 22 2.58 4.97 -18.29
C TYR A 22 2.51 4.74 -19.80
N ILE A 23 1.31 4.68 -20.35
CA ILE A 23 1.06 4.60 -21.79
C ILE A 23 0.36 5.87 -22.28
N ASN A 24 0.82 6.42 -23.39
CA ASN A 24 0.19 7.57 -24.03
C ASN A 24 -0.88 7.17 -25.06
N GLU A 25 -1.61 8.13 -25.61
CA GLU A 25 -2.63 7.90 -26.65
C GLU A 25 -2.07 7.27 -27.94
N ALA A 26 -0.79 7.46 -28.25
CA ALA A 26 -0.12 6.81 -29.38
C ALA A 26 0.26 5.35 -29.10
N GLY A 27 -0.01 4.83 -27.90
CA GLY A 27 0.33 3.47 -27.48
C GLY A 27 1.80 3.29 -27.09
N ARG A 28 2.52 4.38 -26.83
CA ARG A 28 3.92 4.34 -26.38
C ARG A 28 3.97 4.24 -24.86
N GLU A 29 4.70 3.24 -24.37
CA GLU A 29 4.93 3.01 -22.95
C GLU A 29 6.24 3.66 -22.49
N GLU A 30 6.20 4.34 -21.35
CA GLU A 30 7.38 4.93 -20.71
C GLU A 30 7.37 4.70 -19.20
N HIS A 31 8.56 4.40 -18.65
CA HIS A 31 8.80 4.42 -17.22
C HIS A 31 8.99 5.87 -16.76
N LEU A 32 8.08 6.32 -15.90
CA LEU A 32 8.13 7.65 -15.31
C LEU A 32 8.22 7.53 -13.80
N HIS A 33 9.02 8.42 -13.23
CA HIS A 33 9.21 8.51 -11.79
C HIS A 33 8.41 9.65 -11.20
N ARG A 34 8.02 9.51 -9.93
CA ARG A 34 7.33 10.57 -9.20
C ARG A 34 8.16 11.86 -9.22
N GLY A 35 7.50 12.96 -9.55
CA GLY A 35 8.11 14.29 -9.65
C GLY A 35 8.69 14.61 -11.03
N GLN A 36 8.73 13.67 -11.96
CA GLN A 36 9.05 13.96 -13.36
C GLN A 36 7.86 14.61 -14.06
N HIS A 37 8.08 15.16 -15.26
CA HIS A 37 7.01 15.66 -16.11
C HIS A 37 6.68 14.66 -17.22
N PHE A 38 5.40 14.50 -17.53
CA PHE A 38 4.98 13.71 -18.69
C PHE A 38 5.54 14.33 -19.98
N PRO A 39 6.28 13.58 -20.81
CA PRO A 39 6.82 14.13 -22.04
C PRO A 39 5.72 14.38 -23.07
N ALA A 40 5.94 15.37 -23.93
CA ALA A 40 5.07 15.65 -25.07
C ALA A 40 5.33 14.65 -26.21
N ASP A 41 4.26 14.21 -26.87
CA ASP A 41 4.37 13.36 -28.05
C ASP A 41 4.79 14.20 -29.28
N PRO A 42 5.80 13.81 -30.07
CA PRO A 42 6.22 14.57 -31.25
C PRO A 42 5.16 14.69 -32.35
N ILE A 43 4.21 13.75 -32.40
CA ILE A 43 3.18 13.63 -33.44
C ILE A 43 1.89 14.31 -32.96
N LEU A 44 1.46 14.01 -31.73
CA LEU A 44 0.18 14.49 -31.18
C LEU A 44 0.33 15.75 -30.30
N GLY A 45 1.54 16.10 -29.89
CA GLY A 45 1.82 17.23 -29.01
C GLY A 45 1.40 16.96 -27.57
N LYS A 46 0.20 17.42 -27.20
CA LYS A 46 -0.38 17.20 -25.87
C LYS A 46 -1.24 15.95 -25.88
N THR A 47 -0.78 14.93 -25.20
CA THR A 47 -1.48 13.65 -25.03
C THR A 47 -1.78 13.37 -23.56
N GLU A 48 -2.81 12.55 -23.35
CA GLU A 48 -3.14 11.95 -22.07
C GLU A 48 -2.27 10.73 -21.78
N TRP A 49 -1.98 10.51 -20.50
CA TRP A 49 -1.14 9.42 -20.02
C TRP A 49 -1.91 8.54 -19.05
N LYS A 50 -1.89 7.22 -19.27
CA LYS A 50 -2.54 6.24 -18.42
C LYS A 50 -1.52 5.37 -17.71
N LEU A 51 -1.60 5.29 -16.39
CA LEU A 51 -0.79 4.37 -15.60
C LEU A 51 -1.21 2.92 -15.92
N THR A 52 -0.26 2.10 -16.38
CA THR A 52 -0.48 0.68 -16.68
C THR A 52 0.06 -0.22 -15.56
N GLU A 53 1.20 0.15 -14.98
CA GLU A 53 1.85 -0.65 -13.93
C GLU A 53 2.50 0.25 -12.88
N PHE A 54 2.36 -0.11 -11.60
CA PHE A 54 3.04 0.58 -10.51
C PHE A 54 4.48 0.08 -10.36
N ALA A 55 5.43 1.00 -10.30
CA ALA A 55 6.81 0.67 -9.96
C ALA A 55 6.99 0.83 -8.44
N PHE A 56 6.73 -0.24 -7.70
CA PHE A 56 6.97 -0.27 -6.25
C PHE A 56 8.32 -0.88 -5.94
N GLU A 57 9.19 -0.12 -5.29
CA GLU A 57 10.36 -0.67 -4.63
C GLU A 57 9.92 -1.19 -3.25
N ASN A 58 9.79 -2.51 -3.12
CA ASN A 58 9.45 -3.13 -1.84
C ASN A 58 10.69 -3.15 -0.94
N HIS A 59 11.10 -1.99 -0.45
CA HIS A 59 12.14 -1.87 0.59
C HIS A 59 11.54 -2.05 1.98
N HIS A 60 10.73 -3.10 2.16
CA HIS A 60 10.32 -3.53 3.50
C HIS A 60 11.12 -4.78 3.83
N ASP A 61 11.97 -4.72 4.86
CA ASP A 61 12.84 -5.83 5.32
C ASP A 61 12.05 -7.06 5.83
N GLY A 62 10.73 -7.12 5.60
CA GLY A 62 9.85 -8.20 6.01
C GLY A 62 9.88 -8.52 7.50
N ARG A 63 10.48 -7.65 8.32
CA ARG A 63 10.72 -7.93 9.73
C ARG A 63 9.45 -7.69 10.52
N THR A 64 8.95 -8.77 11.10
CA THR A 64 7.99 -8.73 12.20
C THR A 64 8.60 -7.93 13.35
N ASP A 65 7.83 -7.00 13.92
CA ASP A 65 8.21 -6.25 15.12
C ASP A 65 8.77 -7.20 16.19
N GLU A 66 9.96 -6.90 16.73
CA GLU A 66 10.67 -7.73 17.71
C GLU A 66 9.84 -7.99 18.98
N ARG A 67 8.83 -7.15 19.27
CA ARG A 67 7.87 -7.35 20.37
C ARG A 67 6.84 -8.43 20.09
N LEU A 68 6.56 -8.71 18.82
CA LEU A 68 5.62 -9.74 18.36
C LEU A 68 6.31 -11.10 18.14
N VAL A 69 7.64 -11.14 18.12
CA VAL A 69 8.41 -12.39 18.09
C VAL A 69 8.33 -13.03 19.49
N PRO A 70 7.78 -14.25 19.63
CA PRO A 70 7.79 -14.95 20.90
C PRO A 70 9.23 -15.17 21.35
N LYS A 71 9.62 -14.54 22.47
CA LYS A 71 10.91 -14.81 23.11
C LYS A 71 10.78 -16.14 23.85
N GLU A 72 11.62 -17.12 23.53
CA GLU A 72 11.62 -18.44 24.19
C GLU A 72 11.82 -18.37 25.71
N ASN A 73 12.35 -17.26 26.23
CA ASN A 73 12.56 -17.00 27.66
C ASN A 73 11.68 -15.87 28.21
N ASP A 74 10.40 -15.82 27.81
CA ASP A 74 9.43 -14.91 28.41
C ASP A 74 9.01 -15.42 29.80
N THR A 75 9.87 -15.18 30.79
CA THR A 75 9.66 -15.54 32.21
C THR A 75 8.42 -14.83 32.79
N ASP A 76 7.93 -13.78 32.11
CA ASP A 76 6.74 -13.01 32.48
C ASP A 76 5.41 -13.72 32.19
N LYS A 77 5.41 -14.80 31.39
CA LYS A 77 4.19 -15.59 31.11
C LYS A 77 3.86 -16.63 32.18
N ILE A 78 4.80 -16.94 33.08
CA ILE A 78 4.62 -17.97 34.12
C ILE A 78 3.58 -17.53 35.17
N GLY A 79 3.29 -16.23 35.29
CA GLY A 79 2.36 -15.69 36.27
C GLY A 79 0.93 -15.40 35.79
N LYS A 80 0.58 -15.64 34.52
CA LYS A 80 -0.73 -15.19 33.98
C LYS A 80 -1.84 -16.25 33.92
N VAL A 81 -1.58 -17.46 34.40
CA VAL A 81 -2.62 -18.50 34.55
C VAL A 81 -2.66 -18.95 36.01
N THR A 82 -3.09 -18.08 36.92
CA THR A 82 -3.16 -18.45 38.35
C THR A 82 -4.53 -18.95 38.79
N ASN A 83 -5.61 -18.67 38.06
CA ASN A 83 -6.94 -19.06 38.51
C ASN A 83 -7.76 -19.75 37.41
N PRO A 84 -8.08 -21.06 37.58
CA PRO A 84 -9.26 -21.60 36.95
C PRO A 84 -10.43 -21.04 37.75
N ARG A 85 -11.18 -20.07 37.20
CA ARG A 85 -12.48 -19.72 37.80
C ARG A 85 -13.38 -20.96 37.73
N ARG A 86 -13.33 -21.81 38.76
CA ARG A 86 -14.36 -22.79 39.08
C ARG A 86 -15.61 -21.97 39.43
N GLN A 87 -16.62 -21.99 38.58
CA GLN A 87 -17.96 -21.62 38.99
C GLN A 87 -18.40 -22.69 40.00
N LEU A 88 -18.35 -22.37 41.29
CA LEU A 88 -19.18 -23.05 42.27
C LEU A 88 -20.56 -22.41 42.15
N GLU A 89 -21.50 -23.14 41.58
CA GLU A 89 -22.92 -22.82 41.69
C GLU A 89 -23.32 -23.14 43.14
N GLN A 90 -23.43 -22.11 43.97
CA GLN A 90 -24.06 -22.19 45.28
C GLN A 90 -25.05 -21.04 45.37
N GLY A 91 -26.32 -21.36 45.26
CA GLY A 91 -27.46 -20.46 45.39
C GLY A 91 -28.64 -21.27 45.91
N ASP A 92 -28.87 -21.15 47.22
CA ASP A 92 -29.86 -21.88 48.00
C ASP A 92 -31.31 -21.56 47.60
N ASN A 93 -32.18 -22.59 47.61
CA ASN A 93 -33.56 -22.51 48.14
C ASN A 93 -34.05 -23.90 48.57
#